data_AF-A0A9X4E4Q0-F1
#
_entry.id   AF-A0A9X4E4Q0-F1
#
_cell.length_a   1.000
_cell.length_b   1.000
_cell.length_c   1.000
_cell.angle_alpha   90.00
_cell.angle_beta   90.00
_cell.angle_gamma   90.00
#
_symmetry.space_group_name_H-M   'P 1'
#
loop_
_entity.id
_entity.type
_entity.pdbx_description
1 polymer ?
#
loop_
_entity_poly.entity_id
_entity_poly.type
_entity_poly.pdbx_seq_one_letter_code
_entity_poly.pdbx_strand_id
1 'polypeptide(L)'
;MNSFLAQVINWRKETGDVLMTQGFGNFKELYNNRPNAVQWDIKQLGDEQALLQPIHEKYLKDYSLFRWMSEVLTDTKYGGKILNNKDAQDGGIDILDQKSRIRYGCKLLGYTEQQGCKP
;
A
#
# COMPACT_ATOMS: atom_id res chain seq x y z
N MET A 1 14.64 -24.03 -1.23
CA MET A 1 13.71 -22.91 -1.45
C MET A 1 14.49 -21.62 -1.27
N ASN A 2 14.51 -20.71 -2.24
CA ASN A 2 15.35 -19.50 -2.17
C ASN A 2 14.95 -18.64 -0.95
N SER A 3 15.91 -18.19 -0.13
CA SER A 3 15.65 -17.48 1.15
C SER A 3 14.72 -16.27 0.97
N PHE A 4 14.89 -15.55 -0.14
CA PHE A 4 14.05 -14.41 -0.50
C PHE A 4 12.57 -14.79 -0.78
N LEU A 5 12.31 -15.94 -1.41
CA LEU A 5 10.93 -16.37 -1.68
C LEU A 5 10.18 -16.69 -0.37
N ALA A 6 10.86 -17.33 0.58
CA ALA A 6 10.29 -17.58 1.91
C ALA A 6 9.96 -16.25 2.62
N GLN A 7 10.85 -15.26 2.51
CA GLN A 7 10.64 -13.92 3.06
C GLN A 7 9.39 -13.24 2.48
N VAL A 8 9.24 -13.24 1.16
CA VAL A 8 8.07 -12.62 0.49
C VAL A 8 6.77 -13.34 0.87
N ILE A 9 6.80 -14.67 1.00
CA ILE A 9 5.63 -15.45 1.44
C ILE A 9 5.24 -15.08 2.87
N ASN A 10 6.22 -15.01 3.79
CA ASN A 10 5.97 -14.64 5.19
C ASN A 10 5.49 -13.19 5.33
N TRP A 11 6.08 -12.27 4.56
CA TRP A 11 5.63 -10.88 4.46
C TRP A 11 4.16 -10.81 4.06
N ARG A 12 3.78 -11.46 2.95
CA ARG A 12 2.40 -11.50 2.47
C ARG A 12 1.44 -12.11 3.49
N LYS A 13 1.86 -13.19 4.15
CA LYS A 13 1.06 -13.85 5.17
C LYS A 13 0.78 -12.92 6.36
N GLU A 14 1.83 -12.32 6.93
CA GLU A 14 1.68 -11.46 8.12
C GLU A 14 0.90 -10.19 7.81
N THR A 15 1.15 -9.56 6.66
CA THR A 15 0.35 -8.42 6.17
C THR A 15 -1.12 -8.81 6.03
N GLY A 16 -1.43 -9.96 5.43
CA GLY A 16 -2.79 -10.44 5.26
C GLY A 16 -3.49 -10.74 6.58
N ASP A 17 -2.83 -11.46 7.49
CA ASP A 17 -3.38 -11.82 8.80
C ASP A 17 -3.74 -10.56 9.62
N VAL A 18 -2.88 -9.54 9.58
CA VAL A 18 -3.09 -8.27 10.28
C VAL A 18 -4.24 -7.46 9.69
N LEU A 19 -4.33 -7.35 8.35
CA LEU A 19 -5.45 -6.69 7.67
C LEU A 19 -6.77 -7.38 7.98
N MET A 20 -6.83 -8.71 7.93
CA MET A 20 -8.06 -9.45 8.21
C MET A 20 -8.50 -9.30 9.67
N THR A 21 -7.55 -9.28 10.60
CA THR A 21 -7.84 -9.14 12.03
C THR A 21 -8.40 -7.76 12.37
N GLN A 22 -7.83 -6.69 11.82
CA GLN A 22 -8.30 -5.33 12.09
C GLN A 22 -9.48 -4.91 11.20
N GLY A 23 -9.53 -5.39 9.96
CA GLY A 23 -10.51 -5.01 8.96
C GLY A 23 -11.96 -5.29 9.35
N PHE A 24 -12.22 -6.35 10.14
CA PHE A 24 -13.57 -6.63 10.63
C PHE A 24 -14.15 -5.49 11.48
N GLY A 25 -13.34 -4.91 12.38
CA GLY A 25 -13.76 -3.80 13.23
C GLY A 25 -14.13 -2.57 12.40
N ASN A 26 -13.26 -2.21 11.46
CA ASN A 26 -13.44 -1.04 10.60
C ASN A 26 -14.65 -1.20 9.66
N PHE A 27 -14.87 -2.40 9.11
CA PHE A 27 -16.04 -2.70 8.30
C PHE A 27 -17.34 -2.65 9.10
N LYS A 28 -17.34 -3.20 10.33
CA LYS A 28 -18.50 -3.13 11.22
C LYS A 28 -18.88 -1.69 11.55
N GLU A 29 -17.90 -0.82 11.78
CA GLU A 29 -18.13 0.61 12.01
C GLU A 29 -18.75 1.30 10.78
N LEU A 30 -18.21 1.06 9.59
CA LEU A 30 -18.77 1.56 8.32
C LEU A 30 -20.24 1.19 8.16
N TYR A 31 -20.56 -0.10 8.34
CA TYR A 31 -21.91 -0.61 8.16
C TYR A 31 -22.93 0.03 9.12
N ASN A 32 -22.54 0.22 10.38
CA ASN A 32 -23.42 0.73 11.42
C ASN A 32 -23.60 2.26 11.36
N ASN A 33 -22.54 3.00 11.03
CA ASN A 33 -22.53 4.46 11.13
C ASN A 33 -22.74 5.18 9.79
N ARG A 34 -22.61 4.47 8.65
CA ARG A 34 -22.74 5.01 7.29
C ARG A 34 -22.04 6.36 7.08
N PRO A 35 -20.75 6.48 7.43
CA PRO A 35 -19.98 7.70 7.17
C PRO A 35 -19.91 8.01 5.67
N ASN A 36 -19.44 9.22 5.34
CA ASN A 36 -19.10 9.55 3.96
C ASN A 36 -18.08 8.53 3.41
N ALA A 37 -18.44 7.83 2.34
CA ALA A 37 -17.65 6.72 1.81
C ALA A 37 -16.22 7.13 1.42
N VAL A 38 -16.06 8.29 0.79
CA VAL A 38 -14.73 8.80 0.37
C VAL A 38 -13.85 9.08 1.58
N GLN A 39 -14.39 9.76 2.60
CA GLN A 39 -13.63 10.03 3.83
C GLN A 39 -13.28 8.73 4.56
N TRP A 40 -14.18 7.75 4.56
CA TRP A 40 -13.92 6.46 5.18
C TRP A 40 -12.82 5.70 4.44
N ASP A 41 -12.85 5.63 3.11
CA ASP A 41 -11.83 4.95 2.32
C ASP A 41 -10.44 5.57 2.52
N ILE A 42 -10.34 6.91 2.53
CA ILE A 42 -9.07 7.62 2.75
C ILE A 42 -8.53 7.34 4.15
N LYS A 43 -9.41 7.37 5.16
CA LYS A 43 -9.02 7.04 6.55
C LYS A 43 -8.56 5.58 6.64
N GLN A 44 -9.33 4.65 6.08
CA GLN A 44 -9.01 3.23 6.07
C GLN A 44 -7.65 2.98 5.41
N LEU A 45 -7.40 3.58 4.24
CA LEU A 45 -6.11 3.50 3.56
C LEU A 45 -4.96 3.98 4.47
N GLY A 46 -5.11 5.14 5.10
CA GLY A 46 -4.09 5.70 6.00
C GLY A 46 -3.80 4.80 7.20
N ASP A 47 -4.85 4.35 7.88
CA ASP A 47 -4.78 3.47 9.05
C ASP A 47 -4.13 2.13 8.70
N GLU A 48 -4.52 1.53 7.58
CA GLU A 48 -3.92 0.29 7.08
C GLU A 48 -2.44 0.49 6.71
N GLN A 49 -2.09 1.58 6.01
CA GLN A 49 -0.68 1.81 5.66
C GLN A 49 0.20 2.04 6.90
N ALA A 50 -0.32 2.70 7.94
CA ALA A 50 0.36 2.88 9.22
C ALA A 50 0.55 1.54 9.95
N LEU A 51 -0.52 0.75 10.03
CA LEU A 51 -0.52 -0.59 10.63
C LEU A 51 0.52 -1.52 9.98
N LEU A 52 0.64 -1.45 8.65
CA LEU A 52 1.51 -2.32 7.88
C LEU A 52 2.98 -1.87 7.86
N GLN A 53 3.27 -0.60 8.18
CA GLN A 53 4.64 -0.06 8.17
C GLN A 53 5.66 -0.94 8.91
N PRO A 54 5.46 -1.35 10.18
CA PRO A 54 6.43 -2.19 10.88
C PRO A 54 6.64 -3.55 10.23
N ILE A 55 5.63 -4.09 9.53
CA ILE A 55 5.72 -5.37 8.81
C ILE A 55 6.57 -5.18 7.55
N HIS A 56 6.34 -4.11 6.78
CA HIS A 56 7.18 -3.80 5.62
C HIS A 56 8.64 -3.63 6.01
N GLU A 57 8.91 -2.89 7.09
CA GLU A 57 10.27 -2.71 7.61
C GLU A 57 10.89 -4.02 8.06
N LYS A 58 10.16 -4.83 8.86
CA LYS A 58 10.62 -6.15 9.32
C LYS A 58 11.04 -7.05 8.17
N TYR A 59 10.27 -7.07 7.09
CA TYR A 59 10.50 -8.03 6.01
C TYR A 59 11.34 -7.52 4.85
N LEU A 60 11.31 -6.22 4.54
CA LEU A 60 11.79 -5.69 3.27
C LEU A 60 12.94 -4.69 3.40
N LYS A 61 13.25 -4.18 4.62
CA LYS A 61 14.29 -3.15 4.80
C LYS A 61 15.65 -3.51 4.20
N ASP A 62 16.06 -4.76 4.42
CA ASP A 62 17.38 -5.27 4.02
C ASP A 62 17.42 -5.77 2.56
N TYR A 63 16.28 -5.76 1.86
CA TYR A 63 16.15 -6.23 0.47
C TYR A 63 16.22 -5.07 -0.52
N SER A 64 17.31 -4.30 -0.48
CA SER A 64 17.50 -3.08 -1.29
C SER A 64 17.32 -3.31 -2.79
N LEU A 65 17.84 -4.41 -3.35
CA LEU A 65 17.69 -4.74 -4.77
C LEU A 65 16.22 -4.97 -5.15
N PHE A 66 15.47 -5.69 -4.31
CA PHE A 66 14.04 -5.90 -4.55
C PHE A 66 13.27 -4.58 -4.50
N ARG A 67 13.55 -3.73 -3.50
CA ARG A 67 12.91 -2.42 -3.36
C ARG A 67 13.19 -1.53 -4.57
N TRP A 68 14.46 -1.43 -4.97
CA TRP A 68 14.86 -0.66 -6.14
C TRP A 68 14.19 -1.16 -7.42
N MET A 69 14.17 -2.48 -7.67
CA MET A 69 13.49 -3.02 -8.86
C MET A 69 11.98 -2.74 -8.84
N SER A 70 11.34 -2.89 -7.68
CA SER A 70 9.91 -2.60 -7.52
C SER A 70 9.61 -1.13 -7.81
N GLU A 71 10.40 -0.22 -7.26
CA GLU A 71 10.25 1.23 -7.46
C GLU A 71 10.42 1.60 -8.94
N VAL A 72 11.46 1.10 -9.62
CA VAL A 72 11.70 1.35 -11.05
C VAL A 72 10.57 0.78 -11.93
N LEU A 73 10.10 -0.44 -11.63
CA LEU A 73 9.01 -1.08 -12.38
C LEU A 73 7.68 -0.35 -12.19
N THR A 74 7.47 0.27 -11.04
CA THR A 74 6.26 1.02 -10.73
C THR A 74 6.37 2.50 -11.07
N ASP A 75 7.50 2.96 -11.63
CA ASP A 75 7.66 4.32 -12.11
C ASP A 75 7.02 4.48 -13.52
N THR A 76 6.14 5.47 -13.68
CA THR A 76 5.54 5.82 -14.98
C THR A 76 6.58 6.10 -16.09
N LYS A 77 7.77 6.60 -15.73
CA LYS A 77 8.84 6.93 -16.68
C LYS A 77 9.58 5.71 -17.21
N TYR A 78 9.78 4.69 -16.38
CA TYR A 78 10.61 3.53 -16.70
C TYR A 78 9.78 2.26 -16.88
N GLY A 79 8.97 1.91 -15.88
CA GLY A 79 8.21 0.67 -15.84
C GLY A 79 6.74 0.77 -16.27
N GLY A 80 6.17 1.99 -16.39
CA GLY A 80 4.79 2.22 -16.84
C GLY A 80 4.46 1.80 -18.28
N LYS A 81 5.46 1.35 -19.06
CA LYS A 81 5.28 0.68 -20.35
C LYS A 81 5.20 -0.85 -20.25
N ILE A 82 5.77 -1.42 -19.19
CA ILE A 82 5.75 -2.85 -18.87
C ILE A 82 4.51 -3.16 -18.02
N LEU A 83 4.28 -2.34 -17.01
CA LEU A 83 3.01 -2.27 -16.28
C LEU A 83 2.04 -1.36 -17.04
N ASN A 84 0.76 -1.40 -16.72
CA ASN A 84 -0.18 -0.41 -17.24
C ASN A 84 0.02 0.90 -16.45
N ASN A 85 0.01 2.07 -17.10
CA ASN A 85 0.21 3.38 -16.44
C ASN A 85 -0.74 3.64 -15.26
N LYS A 86 -1.90 2.98 -15.21
CA LYS A 86 -2.81 3.02 -14.06
C LYS A 86 -2.22 2.36 -12.80
N ASP A 87 -1.33 1.38 -12.98
CA ASP A 87 -0.67 0.59 -11.94
C ASP A 87 0.76 1.11 -11.60
N ALA A 88 1.12 2.28 -12.12
CA ALA A 88 2.40 2.96 -11.88
C ALA A 88 2.19 4.29 -11.15
N GLN A 89 3.24 4.92 -10.62
CA GLN A 89 3.24 6.24 -9.99
C GLN A 89 4.42 7.07 -10.49
N ASP A 90 4.29 8.39 -10.53
CA ASP A 90 5.44 9.27 -10.82
C ASP A 90 6.50 9.13 -9.71
N GLY A 91 7.75 8.86 -10.12
CA GLY A 91 8.85 8.54 -9.21
C GLY A 91 8.80 7.15 -8.59
N GLY A 92 7.86 6.29 -9.00
CA GLY A 92 7.73 4.92 -8.48
C GLY A 92 7.05 4.84 -7.11
N ILE A 93 6.94 3.61 -6.60
CA ILE A 93 6.37 3.30 -5.29
C ILE A 93 7.48 2.79 -4.37
N ASP A 94 7.78 3.54 -3.31
CA ASP A 94 8.63 3.06 -2.24
C ASP A 94 7.77 2.32 -1.21
N ILE A 95 7.96 1.00 -1.14
CA ILE A 95 7.22 0.12 -0.24
C ILE A 95 7.52 0.36 1.25
N LEU A 96 8.63 1.02 1.57
CA LEU A 96 8.96 1.40 2.95
C LEU A 96 8.52 2.82 3.29
N ASP A 97 8.13 3.63 2.31
CA ASP A 97 7.57 4.96 2.56
C ASP A 97 6.04 4.87 2.64
N GLN A 98 5.51 5.02 3.85
CA GLN A 98 4.07 5.10 4.09
C GLN A 98 3.38 6.13 3.19
N LYS A 99 3.99 7.31 2.98
CA LYS A 99 3.37 8.38 2.18
C LYS A 99 3.32 8.01 0.70
N SER A 100 4.39 7.41 0.18
CA SER A 100 4.42 6.88 -1.18
C SER A 100 3.30 5.85 -1.41
N ARG A 101 3.09 4.95 -0.44
CA ARG A 101 2.01 3.95 -0.49
C ARG A 101 0.61 4.56 -0.40
N ILE A 102 0.40 5.57 0.46
CA ILE A 102 -0.88 6.30 0.56
C ILE A 102 -1.18 7.04 -0.75
N ARG A 103 -0.20 7.74 -1.32
CA ARG A 103 -0.36 8.42 -2.61
C ARG A 103 -0.79 7.46 -3.70
N TYR A 104 -0.15 6.28 -3.76
CA TYR A 104 -0.47 5.25 -4.72
C TYR A 104 -1.88 4.68 -4.50
N GLY A 105 -2.25 4.38 -3.25
CA GLY A 105 -3.58 3.89 -2.91
C GLY A 105 -4.69 4.88 -3.32
N CYS A 106 -4.50 6.17 -3.09
CA CYS A 106 -5.48 7.17 -3.53
C CYS A 106 -5.58 7.29 -5.05
N LYS A 107 -4.46 7.17 -5.77
CA LYS A 107 -4.49 7.08 -7.22
C LYS A 107 -5.35 5.90 -7.68
N LEU A 108 -5.17 4.72 -7.08
CA LEU A 108 -5.93 3.52 -7.42
C LEU A 108 -7.43 3.66 -7.12
N LEU A 109 -7.78 4.37 -6.03
CA LEU A 109 -9.15 4.66 -5.66
C LEU A 109 -9.78 5.78 -6.51
N GLY A 110 -8.98 6.52 -7.29
CA GLY A 110 -9.44 7.67 -8.07
C GLY A 110 -9.75 8.91 -7.23
N TYR A 111 -9.14 9.04 -6.05
CA TYR A 111 -9.36 10.16 -5.14
C TYR A 111 -8.32 11.26 -5.28
N THR A 112 -8.77 12.51 -5.16
CA THR A 112 -7.92 13.72 -5.27
C THR A 112 -7.56 14.30 -3.91
N GLU A 113 -6.61 15.25 -3.90
CA GLU A 113 -6.25 15.99 -2.68
C GLU A 113 -7.42 16.81 -2.11
N GLN A 114 -8.30 17.35 -2.97
CA GLN A 114 -9.48 18.10 -2.52
C GLN A 114 -10.47 17.20 -1.77
N GLN A 115 -10.46 15.90 -2.06
CA GLN A 115 -11.26 14.90 -1.34
C GLN A 115 -10.61 14.47 -0.02
N GLY A 116 -9.43 15.01 0.31
CA GLY A 116 -8.74 14.74 1.57
C GLY A 116 -7.61 13.73 1.46
N CYS A 117 -7.33 13.18 0.27
CA CYS A 117 -6.16 12.32 0.11
C CYS A 117 -4.87 13.15 0.12
N LYS A 118 -4.29 13.31 1.32
CA LYS A 118 -3.07 14.07 1.56
C LYS A 118 -2.08 13.18 2.33
N PRO A 119 -1.08 12.59 1.66
CA PRO A 119 -0.05 11.75 2.29
C PRO A 119 0.86 12.49 3.28
#